data_AF-A0A0R1PGA3-F1
#
_entry.id   AF-A0A0R1PGA3-F1
#
_cell.length_a   1.000
_cell.length_b   1.000
_cell.length_c   1.000
_cell.angle_alpha   90.00
_cell.angle_beta   90.00
_cell.angle_gamma   90.00
#
_symmetry.space_group_name_H-M   'P 1'
#
loop_
_entity.id
_entity.type
_entity.pdbx_description
1 polymer ?
#
loop_
_entity_poly.entity_id
_entity_poly.type
_entity_poly.pdbx_seq_one_letter_code
_entity_poly.pdbx_strand_id
1 'polypeptide(L)'
;MHKNIYIRFSAIFFFFFLSWAASYTLISIWMGQVLHLSGVKIGFLYSVNGIFTLLLQPLYGYFLDRLGMRKSILFFLSGILVLMGPFFIYIYGPLLQKNFPLGIILGGIFLSGSYLASMGAVESYIEKASRKYKFEYGHVRMWGSLGTAIAAFFAGSIFNR
;
A
#
# COMPACT_ATOMS: atom_id res chain seq x y z
N MET A 1 -22.59 -13.76 -17.50
CA MET A 1 -22.29 -13.06 -16.23
C MET A 1 -21.02 -13.67 -15.62
N HIS A 2 -19.87 -13.01 -15.75
CA HIS A 2 -18.57 -13.57 -15.30
C HIS A 2 -18.39 -13.44 -13.77
N LYS A 3 -19.25 -14.12 -13.00
CA LYS A 3 -19.29 -14.08 -11.53
C LYS A 3 -17.95 -14.43 -10.88
N ASN A 4 -17.22 -15.38 -11.46
CA ASN A 4 -15.88 -15.78 -11.01
C ASN A 4 -14.81 -14.69 -11.16
N ILE A 5 -14.93 -13.82 -12.17
CA ILE A 5 -13.96 -12.74 -12.39
C ILE A 5 -14.19 -11.62 -11.36
N TYR A 6 -15.45 -11.27 -11.13
CA TYR A 6 -15.85 -10.31 -10.10
C TYR A 6 -15.37 -10.72 -8.70
N ILE A 7 -15.63 -11.96 -8.28
CA ILE A 7 -15.24 -12.46 -6.95
C ILE A 7 -13.71 -12.42 -6.77
N ARG A 8 -12.94 -12.80 -7.79
CA ARG A 8 -11.47 -12.75 -7.73
C ARG A 8 -10.95 -11.33 -7.58
N PHE A 9 -11.51 -10.38 -8.32
CA PHE A 9 -11.13 -8.97 -8.21
C PHE A 9 -11.50 -8.37 -6.84
N SER A 10 -12.70 -8.65 -6.35
CA SER A 10 -13.14 -8.21 -5.00
C SER A 10 -12.27 -8.79 -3.89
N ALA A 11 -11.92 -10.08 -3.97
CA ALA A 11 -11.03 -10.71 -2.99
C ALA A 11 -9.63 -10.07 -2.99
N ILE A 12 -9.04 -9.84 -4.18
CA ILE A 12 -7.73 -9.17 -4.29
C ILE A 12 -7.80 -7.76 -3.69
N PHE A 13 -8.85 -6.99 -3.97
CA PHE A 13 -9.04 -5.66 -3.38
C PHE A 13 -9.16 -5.71 -1.86
N PHE A 14 -9.99 -6.63 -1.36
CA PHE A 14 -10.19 -6.82 0.07
C PHE A 14 -8.86 -7.09 0.78
N PHE A 15 -8.08 -8.08 0.31
CA PHE A 15 -6.80 -8.42 0.93
C PHE A 15 -5.74 -7.33 0.76
N PHE A 16 -5.71 -6.65 -0.40
CA PHE A 16 -4.78 -5.56 -0.64
C PHE A 16 -5.03 -4.39 0.33
N PHE A 17 -6.27 -3.93 0.44
CA PHE A 17 -6.64 -2.84 1.36
C PHE A 17 -6.52 -3.23 2.82
N LEU A 18 -6.86 -4.48 3.18
CA LEU A 18 -6.66 -5.03 4.52
C LEU A 18 -5.17 -5.00 4.92
N SER A 19 -4.30 -5.51 4.05
CA SER A 19 -2.85 -5.53 4.30
C SER A 19 -2.27 -4.11 4.32
N TRP A 20 -2.67 -3.25 3.38
CA TRP A 20 -2.26 -1.84 3.36
C TRP A 20 -2.62 -1.14 4.68
N ALA A 21 -3.87 -1.27 5.12
CA ALA A 21 -4.35 -0.63 6.33
C ALA A 21 -3.63 -1.16 7.58
N ALA A 22 -3.48 -2.48 7.71
CA ALA A 22 -2.77 -3.09 8.82
C ALA A 22 -1.31 -2.61 8.87
N SER A 23 -0.59 -2.67 7.75
CA SER A 23 0.81 -2.26 7.68
C SER A 23 1.02 -0.77 7.92
N TYR A 24 0.17 0.10 7.36
CA TYR A 24 0.29 1.55 7.55
C TYR A 24 0.11 1.95 9.03
N THR A 25 -0.84 1.32 9.73
CA THR A 25 -1.04 1.53 11.17
C THR A 25 0.12 0.97 11.99
N LEU A 26 0.60 -0.25 11.69
CA LEU A 26 1.70 -0.91 12.40
C LEU A 26 3.02 -0.15 12.27
N ILE A 27 3.33 0.42 11.10
CA ILE A 27 4.59 1.13 10.84
C ILE A 27 4.76 2.33 11.77
N SER A 28 3.71 3.14 11.93
CA SER A 28 3.77 4.34 12.79
C SER A 28 4.08 3.96 14.23
N ILE A 29 3.46 2.88 14.72
CA ILE A 29 3.62 2.40 16.08
C ILE A 29 4.98 1.74 16.28
N TRP A 30 5.43 0.93 15.32
CA TRP A 30 6.75 0.30 15.35
C TRP A 30 7.88 1.33 15.35
N MET A 31 7.76 2.41 14.58
CA MET A 31 8.73 3.51 14.60
C MET A 31 8.80 4.24 15.95
N GLY A 32 7.66 4.40 16.64
CA GLY A 32 7.61 5.01 17.96
C GLY A 32 8.09 4.09 19.07
N GLN A 33 7.58 2.86 19.13
CA GLN A 33 7.80 1.94 20.25
C GLN A 33 9.10 1.13 20.15
N VAL A 34 9.49 0.69 18.95
CA VAL A 34 10.65 -0.21 18.77
C VAL A 34 11.91 0.58 18.39
N LEU A 35 11.77 1.58 17.54
CA LEU A 35 12.89 2.43 17.12
C LEU A 35 13.12 3.64 18.03
N HIS A 36 12.25 3.86 19.04
CA HIS A 36 12.29 4.99 19.97
C HIS A 36 12.47 6.35 19.27
N LEU A 37 11.88 6.51 18.07
CA LEU A 37 11.98 7.76 17.32
C LEU A 37 11.05 8.82 17.93
N SER A 38 11.56 10.05 18.03
CA SER A 38 10.74 11.22 18.39
C SER A 38 9.58 11.41 17.40
N GLY A 39 8.42 11.81 17.90
CA GLY A 39 7.25 12.12 17.06
C GLY A 39 7.54 13.16 15.96
N VAL A 40 8.49 14.08 16.19
CA VAL A 40 8.95 15.04 15.18
C VAL A 40 9.64 14.34 14.00
N LYS A 41 10.46 13.32 14.29
CA LYS A 41 11.17 12.54 13.27
C LYS A 41 10.21 11.68 12.44
N ILE A 42 9.18 11.11 13.10
CA ILE A 42 8.13 10.34 12.44
C ILE A 42 7.29 11.26 11.53
N GLY A 43 6.87 12.43 12.04
CA GLY A 43 6.15 13.43 11.23
C GLY A 43 6.95 13.89 10.02
N PHE A 44 8.25 14.16 10.19
CA PHE A 44 9.14 14.52 9.08
C PHE A 44 9.23 13.41 8.02
N LEU A 45 9.28 12.14 8.44
CA LEU A 45 9.29 11.00 7.53
C LEU A 45 8.01 10.92 6.69
N TYR A 46 6.84 11.11 7.30
CA TYR A 46 5.57 11.16 6.58
C TYR A 46 5.49 12.33 5.60
N SER A 47 6.02 13.50 5.96
CA SER A 47 6.09 14.66 5.05
C SER A 47 6.94 14.36 3.81
N VAL A 48 8.13 13.78 3.99
CA VAL A 48 9.00 13.39 2.89
C VAL A 48 8.34 12.30 2.03
N ASN A 49 7.68 11.33 2.65
CA ASN A 49 6.90 10.33 1.95
C ASN A 49 5.76 10.95 1.11
N GLY A 50 5.09 11.99 1.60
CA GLY A 50 4.10 12.74 0.83
C GLY A 50 4.70 13.34 -0.46
N ILE A 51 5.87 13.97 -0.35
CA ILE A 51 6.58 14.56 -1.51
C ILE A 51 6.94 13.49 -2.54
N PHE A 52 7.54 12.37 -2.10
CA PHE A 52 7.89 11.28 -3.01
C PHE A 52 6.65 10.65 -3.67
N THR A 53 5.54 10.55 -2.93
CA THR A 53 4.28 10.06 -3.47
C THR A 53 3.76 10.93 -4.60
N LEU A 54 3.79 12.25 -4.42
CA LEU A 54 3.36 13.20 -5.46
C LEU A 54 4.21 13.08 -6.73
N LEU A 55 5.51 12.81 -6.59
CA LEU A 55 6.42 12.61 -7.73
C LEU A 55 6.22 11.24 -8.40
N LEU A 56 5.99 10.19 -7.62
CA LEU A 56 5.87 8.82 -8.10
C LEU A 56 4.49 8.49 -8.68
N GLN A 57 3.42 9.16 -8.25
CA GLN A 57 2.06 8.94 -8.74
C GLN A 57 1.95 9.12 -10.27
N PRO A 58 2.41 10.23 -10.89
CA PRO A 58 2.39 10.40 -12.34
C PRO A 58 3.23 9.35 -13.07
N LEU A 59 4.41 9.00 -12.53
CA LEU A 59 5.30 8.00 -13.11
C LEU A 59 4.64 6.62 -13.13
N TYR A 60 4.02 6.21 -12.02
CA TYR A 60 3.27 4.96 -11.94
C TYR A 60 2.08 4.95 -12.90
N GLY A 61 1.35 6.05 -13.02
CA GLY A 61 0.27 6.20 -14.01
C GLY A 61 0.77 5.96 -15.44
N TYR A 62 1.89 6.58 -15.81
CA TYR A 62 2.54 6.38 -17.10
C TYR A 62 2.97 4.92 -17.33
N PHE A 63 3.59 4.28 -16.33
CA PHE A 63 3.96 2.87 -16.41
C PHE A 63 2.74 1.96 -16.57
N LEU A 64 1.64 2.23 -15.87
CA LEU A 64 0.40 1.47 -16.02
C LEU A 64 -0.22 1.61 -17.40
N ASP A 65 -0.20 2.81 -17.97
CA ASP A 65 -0.72 3.05 -19.31
C ASP A 65 0.12 2.33 -20.37
N ARG A 66 1.44 2.26 -20.20
CA ARG A 66 2.33 1.53 -21.11
C ARG A 66 2.22 0.00 -20.99
N LEU A 67 1.96 -0.52 -19.80
CA LEU A 67 1.82 -1.96 -19.53
C LEU A 67 0.44 -2.53 -19.93
N GLY A 68 -0.57 -1.67 -20.08
CA GLY A 68 -1.93 -2.04 -20.47
C GLY A 68 -2.64 -2.94 -19.43
N MET A 69 -3.72 -3.61 -19.84
CA MET A 69 -4.49 -4.53 -18.96
C MET A 69 -3.87 -5.94 -18.85
N ARG A 70 -2.56 -6.04 -18.60
CA ARG A 70 -1.94 -7.35 -18.35
C ARG A 70 -2.16 -7.77 -16.89
N LYS A 71 -2.54 -9.04 -16.66
CA LYS A 71 -2.66 -9.65 -15.32
C LYS A 71 -1.35 -9.56 -14.50
N SER A 72 -0.24 -9.30 -15.18
CA SER A 72 1.10 -9.14 -14.59
C SER A 72 1.18 -8.03 -13.54
N ILE A 73 0.37 -6.96 -13.67
CA ILE A 73 0.38 -5.84 -12.71
C ILE A 73 -0.09 -6.31 -11.33
N LEU A 74 -1.16 -7.12 -11.25
CA LEU A 74 -1.67 -7.62 -9.97
C LEU A 74 -0.71 -8.59 -9.29
N PHE A 75 -0.02 -9.43 -10.06
CA PHE A 75 1.04 -10.29 -9.53
C PHE A 75 2.25 -9.49 -9.05
N PHE A 76 2.65 -8.46 -9.80
CA PHE A 76 3.74 -7.57 -9.41
C PHE A 76 3.45 -6.85 -8.09
N LEU A 77 2.23 -6.30 -7.94
CA LEU A 77 1.82 -5.64 -6.71
C LEU A 77 1.69 -6.59 -5.52
N SER A 78 1.18 -7.80 -5.75
CA SER A 78 1.11 -8.83 -4.70
C SER A 78 2.52 -9.25 -4.26
N GLY A 79 3.48 -9.34 -5.20
CA GLY A 79 4.88 -9.60 -4.91
C GLY A 79 5.52 -8.50 -4.07
N ILE A 80 5.26 -7.23 -4.41
CA ILE A 80 5.71 -6.08 -3.62
C ILE A 80 5.14 -6.12 -2.19
N LEU A 81 3.87 -6.50 -2.03
CA LEU A 81 3.25 -6.64 -0.71
C LEU A 81 3.97 -7.67 0.16
N VAL A 82 4.31 -8.84 -0.41
CA VAL A 82 5.02 -9.90 0.32
C VAL A 82 6.45 -9.48 0.66
N LEU A 83 7.12 -8.76 -0.24
CA LEU A 83 8.47 -8.23 -0.05
C LEU A 83 8.55 -7.10 0.98
N MET A 84 7.42 -6.46 1.32
CA MET A 84 7.41 -5.40 2.34
C MET A 84 7.80 -5.92 3.73
N GLY A 85 7.28 -7.06 4.15
CA GLY A 85 7.60 -7.66 5.46
C GLY A 85 9.10 -7.78 5.73
N PRO A 86 9.87 -8.48 4.88
CA PRO A 86 11.33 -8.57 5.04
C PRO A 86 12.04 -7.22 4.87
N PHE A 87 11.55 -6.34 3.99
CA PHE A 87 12.17 -5.02 3.80
C PHE A 87 12.12 -4.17 5.08
N PHE A 88 11.00 -4.14 5.81
CA PHE A 88 10.89 -3.38 7.06
C PHE A 88 11.84 -3.86 8.14
N ILE A 89 11.95 -5.19 8.29
CA ILE A 89 12.74 -5.80 9.35
C ILE A 89 14.24 -5.72 9.06
N TYR A 90 14.66 -6.09 7.85
CA TYR A 90 16.08 -6.27 7.54
C TYR A 90 16.78 -5.02 7.02
N ILE A 91 16.04 -4.13 6.35
CA ILE A 91 16.63 -2.95 5.71
C ILE A 91 16.21 -1.69 6.46
N TYR A 92 14.91 -1.49 6.65
CA TYR A 92 14.39 -0.21 7.12
C TYR A 92 14.76 0.10 8.58
N GLY A 93 14.59 -0.88 9.48
CA GLY A 93 14.93 -0.75 10.90
C GLY A 93 16.38 -0.39 11.17
N PRO A 94 17.36 -1.19 10.73
CA PRO A 94 18.77 -0.89 10.98
C PRO A 94 19.25 0.38 10.28
N LEU A 95 18.66 0.73 9.13
CA LEU A 95 19.05 1.93 8.38
C LEU A 95 18.57 3.22 9.07
N LEU A 96 17.36 3.21 9.65
CA LEU A 96 16.83 4.33 10.44
C LEU A 96 17.66 4.61 11.70
N GLN A 97 18.23 3.57 12.32
CA GLN A 97 19.09 3.72 13.49
C GLN A 97 20.51 4.18 13.14
N LYS A 98 21.11 3.65 12.06
CA LYS A 98 22.49 4.01 11.67
C LYS A 98 22.58 5.35 10.94
N ASN A 99 21.69 5.62 9.99
CA ASN A 99 21.73 6.82 9.14
C ASN A 99 20.32 7.33 8.85
N PHE A 100 19.81 8.19 9.74
CA PHE A 100 18.47 8.76 9.65
C PHE A 100 18.13 9.41 8.29
N PRO A 101 19.01 10.20 7.63
CA PRO A 101 18.69 10.83 6.34
C PRO A 101 18.53 9.82 5.20
N LEU A 102 19.41 8.82 5.14
CA LEU A 102 19.33 7.73 4.15
C LEU A 102 18.11 6.86 4.39
N GLY A 103 17.79 6.59 5.66
CA GLY A 103 16.57 5.88 6.05
C GLY A 103 15.31 6.58 5.53
N ILE A 104 15.20 7.91 5.70
CA ILE A 104 14.04 8.67 5.23
C ILE A 104 13.92 8.65 3.70
N ILE A 105 15.02 8.79 2.96
CA ILE A 105 14.97 8.78 1.49
C ILE A 105 14.55 7.40 0.97
N LEU A 106 15.19 6.35 1.46
CA LEU A 106 14.90 4.97 1.04
C LEU A 106 13.47 4.57 1.43
N GLY A 107 13.05 4.96 2.63
CA GLY A 107 11.70 4.77 3.14
C GLY A 107 10.65 5.52 2.36
N GLY A 108 10.91 6.79 2.08
CA GLY A 108 10.08 7.63 1.24
C GLY A 108 9.80 6.93 -0.08
N ILE A 109 10.85 6.59 -0.83
CA ILE A 109 10.70 5.91 -2.13
C ILE A 109 9.97 4.57 -2.00
N PHE A 110 10.34 3.74 -1.03
CA PHE A 110 9.80 2.39 -0.90
C PHE A 110 8.34 2.39 -0.42
N LEU A 111 7.99 3.17 0.60
CA LEU A 111 6.62 3.32 1.11
C LEU A 111 5.72 4.00 0.07
N SER A 112 6.20 5.08 -0.57
CA SER A 112 5.45 5.80 -1.60
C SER A 112 5.19 4.92 -2.82
N GLY A 113 6.21 4.21 -3.31
CA GLY A 113 6.08 3.33 -4.48
C GLY A 113 5.25 2.07 -4.19
N SER A 114 5.48 1.44 -3.03
CA SER A 114 4.86 0.15 -2.70
C SER A 114 3.41 0.26 -2.29
N TYR A 115 3.01 1.34 -1.61
CA TYR A 115 1.65 1.46 -1.07
C TYR A 115 0.84 2.57 -1.72
N LEU A 116 1.35 3.81 -1.73
CA LEU A 116 0.56 4.95 -2.21
C LEU A 116 0.40 4.95 -3.73
N ALA A 117 1.48 4.72 -4.47
CA ALA A 117 1.43 4.62 -5.93
C ALA A 117 0.74 3.31 -6.38
N SER A 118 0.92 2.22 -5.64
CA SER A 118 0.26 0.94 -5.91
C SER A 118 -1.25 0.99 -5.69
N MET A 119 -1.76 1.79 -4.74
CA MET A 119 -3.21 1.98 -4.57
C MET A 119 -3.84 2.63 -5.81
N GLY A 120 -3.27 3.74 -6.30
CA GLY A 120 -3.76 4.41 -7.51
C GLY A 120 -3.69 3.53 -8.76
N ALA A 121 -2.63 2.73 -8.87
CA ALA A 121 -2.47 1.72 -9.92
C ALA A 121 -3.59 0.67 -9.90
N VAL A 122 -3.89 0.13 -8.71
CA VAL A 122 -4.90 -0.92 -8.49
C VAL A 122 -6.30 -0.42 -8.80
N GLU A 123 -6.63 0.80 -8.37
CA GLU A 123 -7.90 1.45 -8.67
C GLU A 123 -8.08 1.67 -10.18
N SER A 124 -7.09 2.25 -10.86
CA SER A 124 -7.13 2.46 -12.30
C SER A 124 -7.22 1.15 -13.09
N TYR A 125 -6.55 0.08 -12.63
CA TYR A 125 -6.63 -1.24 -13.26
C TYR A 125 -8.05 -1.83 -13.17
N ILE A 126 -8.69 -1.74 -12.00
CA ILE A 126 -10.03 -2.29 -11.81
C ILE A 126 -11.08 -1.43 -12.51
N GLU A 127 -10.91 -0.13 -12.60
CA GLU A 127 -11.78 0.70 -13.42
C GLU A 127 -11.75 0.27 -14.90
N LYS A 128 -10.55 0.03 -15.45
CA LYS A 128 -10.39 -0.51 -16.81
C LYS A 128 -11.00 -1.92 -16.94
N ALA A 129 -10.81 -2.79 -15.93
CA ALA A 129 -11.40 -4.12 -15.91
C ALA A 129 -12.95 -4.08 -15.80
N SER A 130 -13.50 -3.16 -15.01
CA SER A 130 -14.94 -2.91 -14.82
C SER A 130 -15.59 -2.58 -16.16
N ARG A 131 -15.01 -1.65 -16.92
CA ARG A 131 -15.47 -1.29 -18.27
C ARG A 131 -15.41 -2.48 -19.25
N LYS A 132 -14.32 -3.27 -19.20
CA LYS A 132 -14.15 -4.44 -20.09
C LYS A 132 -15.11 -5.59 -19.79
N TYR A 133 -15.32 -5.91 -18.52
CA TYR A 133 -16.13 -7.07 -18.09
C TYR A 133 -17.57 -6.69 -17.70
N LYS A 134 -17.96 -5.41 -17.87
CA LYS A 134 -19.29 -4.85 -17.57
C LYS A 134 -19.76 -5.14 -16.14
N PHE A 135 -18.86 -5.03 -15.16
CA PHE A 135 -19.24 -5.04 -13.73
C PHE A 135 -19.12 -3.63 -13.15
N GLU A 136 -19.89 -3.30 -12.12
CA GLU A 136 -19.79 -1.98 -11.48
C GLU A 136 -18.53 -1.86 -10.61
N TYR A 137 -17.72 -0.83 -10.89
CA TYR A 137 -16.54 -0.49 -10.10
C TYR A 137 -16.86 -0.27 -8.61
N GLY A 138 -17.99 0.41 -8.32
CA GLY A 138 -18.39 0.76 -6.96
C GLY A 138 -18.55 -0.46 -6.04
N HIS A 139 -19.13 -1.54 -6.56
CA HIS A 139 -19.31 -2.78 -5.82
C HIS A 139 -17.97 -3.42 -5.42
N VAL A 140 -16.97 -3.43 -6.31
CA VAL A 140 -15.62 -3.95 -6.00
C VAL A 140 -14.89 -3.03 -5.03
N ARG A 141 -15.03 -1.71 -5.18
CA ARG A 141 -14.39 -0.72 -4.30
C ARG A 141 -14.91 -0.80 -2.86
N MET A 142 -16.19 -1.11 -2.69
CA MET A 142 -16.83 -1.29 -1.39
C MET A 142 -16.18 -2.43 -0.58
N TRP A 143 -15.77 -3.52 -1.23
CA TRP A 143 -15.01 -4.59 -0.58
C TRP A 143 -13.64 -4.12 -0.09
N GLY A 144 -12.97 -3.22 -0.82
CA GLY A 144 -11.73 -2.59 -0.36
C GLY A 144 -11.92 -1.81 0.94
N SER A 145 -12.96 -0.97 1.01
CA SER A 145 -13.29 -0.20 2.22
C SER A 145 -13.65 -1.09 3.41
N LEU A 146 -14.35 -2.21 3.17
CA LEU A 146 -14.63 -3.20 4.21
C LEU A 146 -13.33 -3.83 4.75
N GLY A 147 -12.37 -4.14 3.87
CA GLY A 147 -11.04 -4.61 4.27
C GLY A 147 -10.32 -3.62 5.19
N THR A 148 -10.29 -2.34 4.82
CA THR A 148 -9.70 -1.29 5.68
C THR A 148 -10.41 -1.18 7.03
N ALA A 149 -11.74 -1.23 7.06
CA ALA A 149 -12.51 -1.14 8.31
C ALA A 149 -12.20 -2.32 9.26
N ILE A 150 -12.11 -3.53 8.71
CA ILE A 150 -11.74 -4.73 9.47
C ILE A 150 -10.31 -4.60 10.01
N ALA A 151 -9.34 -4.18 9.19
CA ALA A 151 -7.97 -3.95 9.64
C ALA A 151 -7.92 -2.93 10.77
N ALA A 152 -8.64 -1.81 10.66
CA ALA A 152 -8.68 -0.78 11.69
C ALA A 152 -9.29 -1.30 13.01
N PHE A 153 -10.35 -2.11 12.93
CA PHE A 153 -10.98 -2.73 14.10
C PHE A 153 -10.02 -3.68 14.85
N PHE A 154 -9.33 -4.56 14.12
CA PHE A 154 -8.35 -5.47 14.70
C PHE A 154 -7.08 -4.76 15.17
N ALA A 155 -6.59 -3.78 14.43
CA ALA A 155 -5.47 -2.96 14.86
C ALA A 155 -5.81 -2.26 16.18
N GLY A 156 -6.97 -1.60 16.27
CA GLY A 156 -7.42 -0.93 17.48
C GLY A 156 -7.52 -1.86 18.69
N SER A 157 -8.03 -3.09 18.52
CA SER A 157 -8.12 -4.04 19.63
C SER A 157 -6.77 -4.63 20.05
N ILE A 158 -5.82 -4.78 19.12
CA ILE A 158 -4.45 -5.25 19.41
C ILE A 158 -3.63 -4.15 20.10
N PHE A 159 -3.82 -2.88 19.74
CA PHE A 159 -3.05 -1.77 20.30
C PHE A 159 -3.60 -1.18 21.59
N ASN A 160 -4.90 -1.38 21.90
CA ASN A 160 -5.52 -0.89 23.14
C ASN A 160 -5.36 -1.87 24.33
N ARG A 161 -4.23 -2.59 24.38
CA ARG A 161 -3.81 -3.45 25.50
C ARG A 161 -2.48 -2.98 26.04
#